data_AF-A0A538K3T3-F1
#
_entry.id   AF-A0A538K3T3-F1
#
_cell.length_a   1.000
_cell.length_b   1.000
_cell.length_c   1.000
_cell.angle_alpha   90.00
_cell.angle_beta   90.00
_cell.angle_gamma   90.00
#
_symmetry.space_group_name_H-M   'P 1'
#
loop_
_entity.id
_entity.type
_entity.pdbx_description
1 polymer ?
#
loop_
_entity_poly.entity_id
_entity_poly.type
_entity_poly.pdbx_seq_one_letter_code
_entity_poly.pdbx_strand_id
1 'polypeptide(L)' 'MVAGNPVLRYLAILKAARDFGLPQRDIEAVAGPFDARFDRCAQLADALADLILARQRPA' A
#
# COMPACT_ATOMS: atom_id res chain seq x y z
N MET A 1 -1.00 -24.40 -5.10
CA MET A 1 -0.46 -23.19 -4.45
C MET A 1 -1.60 -22.55 -3.70
N VAL A 2 -1.52 -22.37 -2.37
CA VAL A 2 -2.55 -21.62 -1.64
C VAL A 2 -2.40 -20.17 -2.07
N ALA A 3 -3.27 -19.69 -2.95
CA ALA A 3 -3.39 -18.27 -3.22
C ALA A 3 -3.77 -17.62 -1.88
N GLY A 4 -2.79 -16.99 -1.23
CA GLY A 4 -3.00 -16.34 0.06
C GLY A 4 -4.16 -15.35 -0.03
N ASN A 5 -4.95 -15.26 1.05
CA ASN A 5 -6.15 -14.45 1.10
C ASN A 5 -5.85 -12.99 0.64
N PRO A 6 -6.52 -12.47 -0.40
CA PRO A 6 -6.21 -11.17 -1.00
C PRO A 6 -6.42 -10.01 -0.01
N VAL A 7 -7.38 -10.14 0.91
CA VAL A 7 -7.62 -9.16 1.97
C VAL A 7 -6.46 -9.14 2.95
N LEU A 8 -5.94 -10.31 3.35
CA LEU A 8 -4.77 -10.36 4.25
C LEU A 8 -3.53 -9.74 3.57
N ARG A 9 -3.36 -9.96 2.27
CA ARG A 9 -2.28 -9.34 1.50
C ARG A 9 -2.43 -7.82 1.43
N TYR A 10 -3.64 -7.34 1.14
CA TYR A 10 -3.98 -5.92 1.15
C TYR A 10 -3.66 -5.27 2.51
N LEU A 11 -4.11 -5.88 3.61
CA LEU A 11 -3.84 -5.39 4.97
C LEU A 11 -2.34 -5.41 5.31
N ALA A 12 -1.59 -6.42 4.86
CA ALA A 12 -0.15 -6.47 5.05
C ALA A 12 0.57 -5.31 4.34
N ILE A 13 0.12 -4.93 3.14
CA ILE A 13 0.66 -3.79 2.40
C ILE A 13 0.38 -2.47 3.15
N LEU A 14 -0.85 -2.26 3.61
CA LEU A 14 -1.19 -1.05 4.37
C LEU A 14 -0.39 -0.95 5.67
N LYS A 15 -0.20 -2.08 6.37
CA LYS A 15 0.64 -2.14 7.56
C LYS A 15 2.09 -1.75 7.23
N ALA A 16 2.67 -2.32 6.17
CA ALA A 16 4.03 -2.01 5.75
C ALA A 16 4.21 -0.51 5.47
N ALA A 17 3.29 0.11 4.72
CA ALA A 17 3.34 1.55 4.45
C ALA A 17 3.37 2.40 5.74
N ARG A 18 2.57 2.02 6.75
CA ARG A 18 2.58 2.68 8.07
C ARG A 18 3.90 2.45 8.80
N ASP A 19 4.44 1.24 8.75
CA ASP A 19 5.71 0.90 9.39
C ASP A 19 6.90 1.64 8.73
N PHE A 20 6.79 2.01 7.44
CA PHE A 20 7.72 2.91 6.74
C PHE A 20 7.48 4.41 7.02
N GLY A 21 6.52 4.75 7.89
CA GLY A 21 6.29 6.11 8.36
C GLY A 21 5.33 6.95 7.51
N LEU A 22 4.57 6.34 6.60
CA LEU A 22 3.49 7.08 5.94
C LEU A 22 2.35 7.39 6.93
N PRO A 23 1.83 8.63 6.95
CA PRO A 23 0.69 8.97 7.79
C PRO A 23 -0.57 8.31 7.25
N GLN A 24 -1.48 7.95 8.17
CA GLN A 24 -2.73 7.23 7.85
C GLN A 24 -3.53 7.87 6.70
N ARG A 25 -3.64 9.21 6.69
CA ARG A 25 -4.36 9.96 5.65
C ARG A 25 -3.79 9.75 4.24
N ASP A 26 -2.47 9.62 4.14
CA ASP A 26 -1.80 9.45 2.85
C ASP A 26 -1.98 8.00 2.37
N ILE A 27 -1.93 7.04 3.30
CA ILE A 27 -2.23 5.63 3.04
C ILE A 27 -3.68 5.49 2.54
N GLU A 28 -4.65 6.12 3.19
CA GLU A 28 -6.06 6.10 2.79
C GLU A 28 -6.30 6.76 1.43
N ALA A 29 -5.62 7.87 1.13
CA ALA A 29 -5.71 8.54 -0.15
C ALA A 29 -5.20 7.65 -1.30
N VAL A 30 -4.08 6.96 -1.09
CA VAL A 30 -3.53 6.02 -2.09
C VAL A 30 -4.36 4.74 -2.16
N ALA A 31 -4.84 4.22 -1.03
CA ALA A 31 -5.54 2.94 -0.97
C ALA A 31 -7.01 3.00 -1.36
N GLY A 32 -7.67 4.16 -1.21
CA GLY A 32 -9.11 4.34 -1.48
C GLY A 32 -9.60 3.85 -2.85
N PRO A 33 -8.83 4.05 -3.94
CA PRO A 33 -9.18 3.51 -5.27
C PRO A 33 -9.02 1.98 -5.43
N PHE A 34 -8.41 1.28 -4.47
CA PHE A 34 -8.10 -0.15 -4.57
C PHE A 34 -9.13 -1.01 -3.82
N ASP A 35 -9.73 -2.00 -4.48
CA ASP A 35 -10.61 -2.98 -3.80
C ASP A 35 -9.77 -4.15 -3.25
N ALA A 36 -9.81 -4.35 -1.93
CA ALA A 36 -9.13 -5.42 -1.22
C ALA A 36 -9.55 -6.84 -1.66
N ARG A 37 -10.67 -6.98 -2.38
CA ARG A 37 -11.26 -8.26 -2.80
C ARG A 37 -10.98 -8.63 -4.25
N PHE A 38 -10.65 -7.65 -5.11
CA PHE A 38 -10.63 -7.82 -6.57
C PHE A 38 -9.28 -7.52 -7.24
N ASP A 39 -8.21 -7.55 -6.45
CA ASP A 39 -6.81 -7.64 -6.87
C ASP A 39 -6.28 -6.49 -7.75
N ARG A 40 -5.49 -5.61 -7.10
CA ARG A 40 -4.30 -4.93 -7.66
C ARG A 40 -3.26 -4.69 -6.56
N CYS A 41 -3.04 -5.68 -5.68
CA CYS A 41 -2.16 -5.54 -4.51
C CYS A 41 -0.73 -5.11 -4.89
N ALA A 42 -0.21 -5.59 -6.03
CA ALA A 42 1.09 -5.16 -6.54
C ALA A 42 1.11 -3.65 -6.86
N GLN A 43 0.09 -3.16 -7.59
CA GLN A 43 -0.01 -1.73 -7.93
C GLN A 43 -0.23 -0.85 -6.70
N LEU A 44 -0.95 -1.34 -5.68
CA LEU A 44 -1.05 -0.64 -4.40
C LEU A 44 0.31 -0.53 -3.71
N ALA A 45 1.07 -1.63 -3.68
CA ALA A 45 2.41 -1.63 -3.10
C ALA A 45 3.35 -0.69 -3.85
N ASP A 46 3.32 -0.70 -5.19
CA ASP A 46 4.11 0.20 -6.02
C ASP A 46 3.75 1.67 -5.77
N ALA A 47 2.45 2.00 -5.75
CA ALA A 47 2.00 3.37 -5.49
C ALA A 47 2.41 3.89 -4.09
N LEU A 48 2.38 3.03 -3.07
CA LEU A 48 2.83 3.38 -1.72
C LEU A 48 4.36 3.53 -1.67
N ALA A 49 5.10 2.67 -2.38
CA ALA A 49 6.56 2.76 -2.47
C ALA A 49 7.00 4.05 -3.16
N ASP A 50 6.36 4.42 -4.28
CA ASP A 50 6.60 5.68 -4.98
C ASP A 50 6.39 6.89 -4.06
N LEU A 51 5.33 6.88 -3.26
CA LEU A 51 5.07 7.94 -2.29
C LEU A 51 6.15 8.01 -1.19
N ILE A 52 6.60 6.87 -0.67
CA ILE A 52 7.70 6.82 0.31
C ILE A 52 8.98 7.40 -0.29
N LEU A 53 9.34 6.98 -1.50
CA LEU A 53 10.54 7.45 -2.20
C LEU A 53 10.47 8.94 -2.53
N ALA A 54 9.31 9.44 -2.97
CA ALA A 54 9.10 10.86 -3.25
C ALA A 54 9.29 11.74 -2.00
N ARG A 55 8.92 11.23 -0.81
CA ARG A 55 9.13 11.92 0.47
C ARG A 55 10.57 11.89 0.97
N GLN A 56 11.37 10.91 0.54
CA GLN A 56 12.77 10.75 0.95
C GLN A 56 13.75 11.49 0.05
N ARG A 57 13.33 11.92 -1.14
CA ARG A 57 14.20 12.67 -2.06
C ARG A 57 14.38 14.10 -1.52
N PRO A 58 15.63 14.54 -1.24
CA PRO A 58 15.88 15.96 -0.96
C PRO A 58 15.59 16.78 -2.22
N ALA A 59 15.02 17.96 -2.03
CA ALA A 59 14.75 18.93 -3.10
C ALA A 59 16.04 19.41 -3.79
#